data_AF-A0A060BV68-F1
#
_entry.id   AF-A0A060BV68-F1
#
_cell.length_a   1.000
_cell.length_b   1.000
_cell.length_c   1.000
_cell.angle_alpha   90.00
_cell.angle_beta   90.00
_cell.angle_gamma   90.00
#
_symmetry.space_group_name_H-M   'P 1'
#
loop_
_entity.id
_entity.type
_entity.pdbx_description
1 polymer ?
#
loop_
_entity_poly.entity_id
_entity_poly.type
_entity_poly.pdbx_seq_one_letter_code
_entity_poly.pdbx_strand_id
1 'polypeptide(L)'
;DLDSHLTGPTPSGGRFHVFYSHTIENEAAELDVDDTSSYGPETITIHRLIPGVYRYAVHDYTNRNANPSTGLAQSGATVKVFLSDGREQTFTVPNAPGTVWTVFEIDGATGTVTPVNAMSYQSQPANVGM
;
A
#
# COMPACT_ATOMS: atom_id res chain seq x y z
N ASP A 1 7.99 12.31 0.77
CA ASP A 1 6.83 11.82 1.51
C ASP A 1 6.36 10.57 0.83
N LEU A 2 6.24 9.50 1.60
CA LEU A 2 5.90 8.18 1.11
C LEU A 2 4.58 7.76 1.76
N ASP A 3 3.53 7.67 0.96
CA ASP A 3 2.21 7.29 1.44
C ASP A 3 1.95 5.79 1.19
N SER A 4 1.29 5.16 2.13
CA SER A 4 0.72 3.83 2.07
C SER A 4 -0.66 3.88 1.41
N HIS A 5 -0.89 2.91 0.54
CA HIS A 5 -2.13 2.75 -0.19
C HIS A 5 -2.56 1.29 -0.12
N LEU A 6 -3.78 1.06 0.36
CA LEU A 6 -4.43 -0.25 0.32
C LEU A 6 -5.74 -0.16 -0.46
N THR A 7 -5.87 -0.95 -1.52
CA THR A 7 -7.16 -1.16 -2.19
C THR A 7 -7.64 -2.59 -1.97
N GLY A 8 -8.95 -2.79 -1.86
CA GLY A 8 -9.51 -4.12 -1.63
C GLY A 8 -11.02 -4.18 -1.85
N PRO A 9 -11.62 -5.37 -1.87
CA PRO A 9 -13.06 -5.54 -2.04
C PRO A 9 -13.86 -4.94 -0.87
N THR A 10 -15.04 -4.39 -1.15
CA THR A 10 -16.03 -4.04 -0.12
C THR A 10 -17.11 -5.13 0.00
N PRO A 11 -17.77 -5.27 1.17
CA PRO A 11 -18.89 -6.21 1.33
C PRO A 11 -20.05 -5.95 0.36
N SER A 12 -20.21 -4.71 -0.11
CA SER A 12 -21.24 -4.30 -1.08
C SER A 12 -20.88 -4.60 -2.55
N GLY A 13 -19.73 -5.21 -2.82
CA GLY A 13 -19.28 -5.58 -4.17
C GLY A 13 -18.49 -4.50 -4.91
N GLY A 14 -18.06 -3.45 -4.21
CA GLY A 14 -17.17 -2.40 -4.72
C GLY A 14 -15.70 -2.63 -4.36
N ARG A 15 -14.89 -1.58 -4.54
CA ARG A 15 -13.48 -1.54 -4.12
C ARG A 15 -13.25 -0.33 -3.23
N PHE A 16 -12.69 -0.53 -2.05
CA PHE A 16 -12.26 0.56 -1.18
C PHE A 16 -10.83 0.99 -1.52
N HIS A 17 -10.46 2.17 -1.03
CA HIS A 17 -9.10 2.68 -1.07
C HIS A 17 -8.79 3.39 0.23
N VAL A 18 -7.93 2.80 1.07
CA VAL A 18 -7.42 3.40 2.30
C VAL A 18 -6.06 4.04 2.02
N PHE A 19 -5.94 5.34 2.31
CA PHE A 19 -4.74 6.17 2.17
C PHE A 19 -4.93 7.49 2.95
N TYR A 20 -3.96 8.41 2.91
CA TYR A 20 -3.95 9.64 3.73
C TYR A 20 -5.25 10.46 3.70
N SER A 21 -6.02 10.47 2.59
CA SER A 21 -7.27 11.24 2.50
C SER A 21 -8.55 10.44 2.80
N HIS A 22 -8.42 9.13 2.98
CA HIS A 22 -9.51 8.23 3.38
C HIS A 22 -8.91 7.13 4.25
N THR A 23 -8.82 7.38 5.55
CA THR A 23 -8.00 6.58 6.47
C THR A 23 -8.73 5.36 7.03
N ILE A 24 -10.05 5.28 6.88
CA ILE A 24 -10.87 4.20 7.44
C ILE A 24 -11.87 3.73 6.40
N GLU A 25 -11.85 2.43 6.10
CA GLU A 25 -12.98 1.73 5.51
C GLU A 25 -13.62 0.85 6.58
N ASN A 26 -14.81 1.25 7.02
CA ASN A 26 -15.53 0.58 8.11
C ASN A 26 -15.61 -0.94 7.89
N GLU A 27 -15.29 -1.70 8.93
CA GLU A 27 -15.29 -3.17 8.94
C GLU A 27 -14.27 -3.86 8.00
N ALA A 28 -13.46 -3.12 7.24
CA ALA A 28 -12.47 -3.67 6.31
C ALA A 28 -11.03 -3.37 6.73
N ALA A 29 -10.65 -2.10 6.78
CA ALA A 29 -9.27 -1.69 7.05
C ALA A 29 -9.17 -0.26 7.58
N GLU A 30 -8.14 0.00 8.37
CA GLU A 30 -7.81 1.33 8.87
C GLU A 30 -6.31 1.61 8.69
N LEU A 31 -5.98 2.84 8.32
CA LEU A 31 -4.64 3.41 8.41
C LEU A 31 -4.51 4.01 9.82
N ASP A 32 -3.53 3.55 10.57
CA ASP A 32 -3.15 4.19 11.82
C ASP A 32 -2.48 5.53 11.51
N VAL A 33 -3.06 6.61 12.03
CA VAL A 33 -2.69 8.01 11.74
C VAL A 33 -1.94 8.60 12.94
N ASP A 34 -1.36 7.78 13.81
CA ASP A 34 -0.70 8.26 15.02
C ASP A 34 0.60 9.05 14.75
N ASP A 35 1.17 8.98 13.54
CA ASP A 35 2.43 9.68 13.20
C ASP A 35 2.40 10.55 11.93
N THR A 36 1.44 11.48 11.87
CA THR A 36 1.39 12.54 10.83
C THR A 36 2.47 13.62 10.96
N SER A 37 3.39 13.50 11.93
CA SER A 37 4.28 14.61 12.30
C SER A 37 5.72 14.48 11.81
N SER A 38 6.26 13.27 11.58
CA SER A 38 7.59 13.14 10.96
C SER A 38 7.97 11.69 10.68
N TYR A 39 8.01 11.29 9.40
CA TYR A 39 8.83 10.15 8.92
C TYR A 39 8.61 8.81 9.67
N GLY A 40 7.45 8.62 10.29
CA GLY A 40 7.09 7.40 11.00
C GLY A 40 6.67 6.29 10.03
N PRO A 41 6.71 5.02 10.45
CA PRO A 41 6.14 3.93 9.69
C PRO A 41 4.62 4.08 9.59
N GLU A 42 4.07 4.24 8.38
CA GLU A 42 2.63 4.17 8.18
C GLU A 42 2.15 2.71 8.27
N THR A 43 1.18 2.47 9.15
CA THR A 43 0.66 1.12 9.42
C THR A 43 -0.79 1.01 8.98
N ILE A 44 -1.08 0.12 8.04
CA ILE A 44 -2.46 -0.24 7.67
C ILE A 44 -2.82 -1.58 8.32
N THR A 45 -3.91 -1.58 9.10
CA THR A 45 -4.50 -2.78 9.69
C THR A 45 -5.70 -3.23 8.86
N ILE A 46 -5.70 -4.50 8.44
CA ILE A 46 -6.86 -5.14 7.79
C ILE A 46 -7.59 -5.95 8.88
N HIS A 47 -8.79 -5.51 9.27
CA HIS A 47 -9.56 -6.19 10.33
C HIS A 47 -10.22 -7.47 9.82
N ARG A 48 -10.60 -7.50 8.55
CA ARG A 48 -11.31 -8.62 7.94
C ARG A 48 -10.98 -8.76 6.46
N LEU A 49 -10.53 -9.95 6.08
CA LEU A 49 -10.47 -10.33 4.67
C LEU A 49 -11.83 -10.85 4.21
N ILE A 50 -12.28 -10.38 3.05
CA ILE A 50 -13.39 -10.96 2.29
C ILE A 50 -12.88 -11.41 0.92
N PRO A 51 -13.52 -12.39 0.26
CA PRO A 51 -13.06 -12.87 -1.05
C PRO A 51 -12.86 -11.74 -2.07
N GLY A 52 -11.66 -11.66 -2.64
CA GLY A 52 -11.25 -10.63 -3.60
C GLY A 52 -9.76 -10.30 -3.44
N VAL A 53 -9.25 -9.43 -4.30
CA VAL A 53 -7.82 -9.06 -4.32
C VAL A 53 -7.60 -7.76 -3.57
N TYR A 54 -6.81 -7.83 -2.50
CA TYR A 54 -6.25 -6.67 -1.83
C TYR A 54 -4.89 -6.34 -2.45
N ARG A 55 -4.59 -5.06 -2.64
CA ARG A 55 -3.33 -4.59 -3.23
C ARG A 55 -2.74 -3.50 -2.36
N TYR A 56 -1.49 -3.69 -1.96
CA TYR A 56 -0.74 -2.71 -1.18
C TYR A 56 0.32 -2.03 -2.06
N ALA A 57 0.40 -0.71 -1.97
CA ALA A 57 1.36 0.10 -2.70
C ALA A 57 1.96 1.20 -1.82
N VAL A 58 3.18 1.62 -2.16
CA VAL A 58 3.83 2.82 -1.63
C VAL A 58 3.91 3.86 -2.73
N HIS A 59 3.55 5.10 -2.43
CA HIS A 59 3.52 6.21 -3.37
C HIS A 59 4.44 7.34 -2.91
N ASP A 60 5.39 7.73 -3.76
CA ASP A 60 6.21 8.91 -3.54
C ASP A 60 5.43 10.16 -3.91
N TYR A 61 4.65 10.66 -2.95
CA TYR A 61 3.81 11.84 -3.13
C TYR A 61 4.63 13.08 -3.48
N THR A 62 5.82 13.21 -2.90
CA THR A 62 6.71 14.35 -3.18
C THR A 62 7.08 14.41 -4.66
N ASN A 63 7.43 13.28 -5.25
CA ASN A 63 7.87 13.20 -6.65
C ASN A 63 6.78 12.72 -7.62
N ARG A 64 5.51 12.66 -7.22
CA ARG A 64 4.39 12.08 -7.99
C ARG A 64 4.21 12.61 -9.42
N ASN A 65 4.67 13.83 -9.71
CA ASN A 65 4.60 14.43 -11.05
C ASN A 65 5.86 14.23 -11.90
N ALA A 66 6.89 13.58 -11.37
CA ALA A 66 8.16 13.36 -12.06
C ALA A 66 8.16 12.03 -12.82
N ASN A 67 8.45 12.09 -14.12
CA ASN A 67 8.66 10.93 -14.97
C ASN A 67 9.80 11.22 -15.98
N PRO A 68 10.99 10.61 -15.83
CA PRO A 68 11.32 9.59 -14.84
C PRO A 68 11.53 10.16 -13.42
N SER A 69 11.43 9.30 -12.41
CA SER A 69 11.80 9.60 -11.02
C SER A 69 12.57 8.44 -10.42
N THR A 70 13.66 8.72 -9.70
CA THR A 70 14.40 7.73 -8.90
C THR A 70 14.23 7.94 -7.39
N GLY A 71 13.41 8.93 -6.98
CA GLY A 71 13.24 9.30 -5.58
C GLY A 71 12.77 8.11 -4.71
N LEU A 72 11.73 7.41 -5.18
CA LEU A 72 11.23 6.22 -4.50
C LEU A 72 12.27 5.10 -4.39
N ALA A 73 12.98 4.79 -5.47
CA ALA A 73 14.03 3.77 -5.46
C ALA A 73 15.19 4.10 -4.49
N GLN A 74 15.54 5.39 -4.40
CA GLN A 74 16.61 5.88 -3.54
C GLN A 74 16.18 6.08 -2.07
N SER A 75 14.89 5.94 -1.76
CA SER A 75 14.36 6.12 -0.41
C SER A 75 14.82 5.05 0.58
N GLY A 76 15.18 3.85 0.10
CA GLY A 76 15.44 2.70 0.97
C GLY A 76 14.19 2.14 1.66
N ALA A 77 13.00 2.47 1.17
CA ALA A 77 11.73 2.04 1.77
C ALA A 77 11.64 0.51 1.90
N THR A 78 11.09 0.09 3.03
CA THR A 78 10.84 -1.31 3.39
C THR A 78 9.40 -1.45 3.87
N VAL A 79 8.73 -2.51 3.44
CA VAL A 79 7.37 -2.85 3.88
C VAL A 79 7.41 -4.18 4.60
N LYS A 80 6.86 -4.20 5.82
CA LYS A 80 6.72 -5.40 6.64
C LYS A 80 5.24 -5.77 6.74
N VAL A 81 4.95 -7.06 6.53
CA VAL A 81 3.60 -7.62 6.63
C VAL A 81 3.58 -8.64 7.75
N PHE A 82 2.74 -8.40 8.75
CA PHE A 82 2.51 -9.30 9.86
C PHE A 82 1.21 -10.06 9.63
N LEU A 83 1.28 -11.39 9.59
CA LEU A 83 0.14 -12.27 9.35
C LEU A 83 -0.42 -12.82 10.67
N SER A 84 -1.70 -13.19 10.65
CA SER A 84 -2.40 -13.70 11.84
C SER A 84 -1.84 -15.01 12.39
N ASP A 85 -1.12 -15.78 11.56
CA ASP A 85 -0.42 -17.00 11.97
C ASP A 85 1.00 -16.74 12.55
N GLY A 86 1.35 -15.46 12.74
CA GLY A 86 2.63 -15.03 13.29
C GLY A 86 3.78 -14.96 12.29
N ARG A 87 3.54 -15.25 10.99
CA ARG A 87 4.56 -15.05 9.96
C ARG A 87 4.76 -13.56 9.66
N GLU A 88 6.01 -13.21 9.35
CA GLU A 88 6.42 -11.90 8.85
C GLU A 88 6.93 -12.03 7.42
N GLN A 89 6.57 -11.10 6.55
CA GLN A 89 7.19 -10.93 5.24
C GLN A 89 7.76 -9.52 5.13
N THR A 90 8.96 -9.39 4.56
CA THR A 90 9.62 -8.10 4.34
C THR A 90 9.88 -7.91 2.85
N PHE A 91 9.52 -6.74 2.34
CA PHE A 91 9.77 -6.31 0.97
C PHE A 91 10.64 -5.06 0.99
N THR A 92 11.55 -4.94 0.03
CA THR A 92 12.41 -3.77 -0.15
C THR A 92 12.12 -3.13 -1.51
N VAL A 93 12.10 -1.81 -1.55
CA VAL A 93 11.80 -1.06 -2.77
C VAL A 93 12.73 -1.47 -3.93
N PRO A 94 12.20 -1.70 -5.16
CA PRO A 94 13.01 -1.98 -6.32
C PRO A 94 13.95 -0.83 -6.68
N ASN A 95 15.16 -1.16 -7.13
CA ASN A 95 16.07 -0.20 -7.74
C ASN A 95 15.70 0.05 -9.21
N ALA A 96 14.52 0.64 -9.44
CA ALA A 96 13.99 0.97 -10.76
C ALA A 96 13.22 2.31 -10.69
N PRO A 97 13.15 3.09 -11.77
CA PRO A 97 12.48 4.38 -11.74
C PRO A 97 10.95 4.23 -11.66
N GLY A 98 10.31 5.13 -10.93
CA GLY A 98 8.86 5.14 -10.69
C GLY A 98 8.48 6.07 -9.54
N THR A 99 7.20 6.41 -9.44
CA THR A 99 6.62 7.14 -8.30
C THR A 99 5.70 6.25 -7.46
N VAL A 100 5.33 5.06 -7.95
CA VAL A 100 4.57 4.06 -7.20
C VAL A 100 5.32 2.74 -7.21
N TRP A 101 5.34 2.08 -6.06
CA TRP A 101 5.76 0.70 -5.90
C TRP A 101 4.55 -0.14 -5.49
N THR A 102 4.05 -0.99 -6.39
CA THR A 102 3.09 -2.04 -6.01
C THR A 102 3.85 -3.18 -5.37
N VAL A 103 3.62 -3.38 -4.07
CA VAL A 103 4.46 -4.24 -3.22
C VAL A 103 4.02 -5.69 -3.33
N PHE A 104 2.77 -5.96 -2.95
CA PHE A 104 2.17 -7.29 -2.92
C PHE A 104 0.66 -7.21 -3.12
N GLU A 105 0.08 -8.38 -3.37
CA GLU A 105 -1.36 -8.62 -3.31
C GLU A 105 -1.70 -9.67 -2.25
N ILE A 106 -2.90 -9.59 -1.68
CA ILE A 106 -3.45 -10.62 -0.78
C ILE A 106 -4.72 -11.17 -1.43
N ASP A 107 -4.77 -12.50 -1.56
CA ASP A 107 -6.02 -13.21 -1.84
C ASP A 107 -6.88 -13.21 -0.57
N GLY A 108 -7.98 -12.47 -0.59
CA GLY A 108 -8.87 -12.30 0.56
C GLY A 108 -9.69 -13.53 0.95
N ALA A 109 -9.70 -14.59 0.13
CA ALA A 109 -10.33 -15.85 0.49
C ALA A 109 -9.37 -16.77 1.27
N THR A 110 -8.07 -16.69 0.99
CA THR A 110 -7.05 -17.60 1.55
C THR A 110 -6.07 -16.92 2.51
N GLY A 111 -5.97 -15.59 2.47
CA GLY A 111 -4.92 -14.82 3.16
C GLY A 111 -3.54 -14.94 2.53
N THR A 112 -3.44 -15.51 1.32
CA THR A 112 -2.16 -15.72 0.64
C THR A 112 -1.60 -14.38 0.15
N VAL A 113 -0.42 -14.00 0.66
CA VAL A 113 0.34 -12.84 0.19
C VAL A 113 1.22 -13.25 -0.99
N THR A 114 1.08 -12.55 -2.12
CA THR A 114 1.88 -12.76 -3.33
C THR A 114 2.68 -11.50 -3.65
N PRO A 115 4.02 -11.57 -3.75
CA PRO A 115 4.85 -10.44 -4.17
C PRO A 115 4.46 -9.95 -5.58
N VAL A 116 4.34 -8.63 -5.75
CA VAL A 116 4.20 -7.99 -7.08
C VAL A 116 5.50 -7.30 -7.47
N ASN A 117 6.05 -6.51 -6.55
CA ASN A 117 7.34 -5.83 -6.66
C ASN A 117 7.56 -5.04 -7.97
N ALA A 118 6.56 -4.25 -8.38
CA ALA A 118 6.57 -3.51 -9.63
C ALA A 118 6.58 -1.99 -9.41
N MET A 119 7.40 -1.28 -10.20
CA MET A 119 7.42 0.19 -10.24
C MET A 119 6.51 0.72 -11.35
N SER A 120 5.80 1.80 -11.07
CA SER A 120 4.97 2.51 -12.04
C SER A 120 4.94 4.01 -11.74
N TYR A 121 4.17 4.77 -12.53
CA TYR A 121 3.98 6.20 -12.34
C TYR A 121 2.50 6.51 -12.12
N GLN A 122 2.22 7.26 -11.06
CA GLN A 122 0.91 7.83 -10.78
C GLN A 122 1.11 9.20 -10.14
N SER A 123 0.36 10.20 -10.61
CA SER A 123 0.39 11.56 -10.06
C SER A 123 -0.79 11.86 -9.15
N GLN A 124 -1.90 11.12 -9.32
CA GLN A 124 -3.12 11.26 -8.54
C GLN A 124 -3.19 10.17 -7.46
N PRO A 125 -3.05 10.52 -6.16
CA PRO A 125 -3.06 9.54 -5.06
C PRO A 125 -4.30 8.64 -5.07
N ALA A 126 -5.47 9.19 -5.41
CA ALA A 126 -6.73 8.44 -5.46
C ALA A 126 -6.74 7.28 -6.48
N ASN A 127 -5.84 7.30 -7.46
CA ASN A 127 -5.73 6.27 -8.51
C ASN A 127 -4.60 5.26 -8.23
N VAL A 128 -3.88 5.36 -7.12
CA VAL A 128 -2.83 4.40 -6.76
C VAL A 128 -3.47 3.06 -6.42
N GLY A 129 -2.95 1.96 -6.98
CA GLY A 129 -3.38 0.59 -6.66
C GLY A 129 -4.75 0.19 -7.23
N MET A 130 -5.37 1.04 -8.06
CA MET A 130 -6.62 0.77 -8.78
C MET A 130 -6.41 -0.04 -10.05
#